data_AF-M5C799-F1
#
_entry.id   AF-M5C799-F1
#
_cell.length_a   1.000
_cell.length_b   1.000
_cell.length_c   1.000
_cell.angle_alpha   90.00
_cell.angle_beta   90.00
_cell.angle_gamma   90.00
#
_symmetry.space_group_name_H-M   'P 1'
#
loop_
_entity.id
_entity.type
_entity.pdbx_description
1 polymer ?
#
loop_
_entity_poly.entity_id
_entity_poly.type
_entity_poly.pdbx_seq_one_letter_code
_entity_poly.pdbx_strand_id
1 'polypeptide(L)'
;MKFGQKIKNDSYAEWRAYYLDYTGLKKVLKAKTSEGEWTSDDEDKFVAKLEAELEKIHQFQMTKARLLNRFLIAEHSVKTLVEQQDEQDEEEQRDVEDGRAPIQPDRADDAGSDDELDDVLDDDEDDIDALEENFRQLEEEVATIVADVHDLALYTKLNFTGFVKIVKKHDKQTGLTLKRTFAHDYLEKRPFYKYNWDSIIVKLSKLYDLVRTRGHPIQGDSSAGGAQNAFVRQTTKYWVHPDNMVHLKLAILRHLPVLGGYRIG
;
A
#
# COMPACT_ATOMS: atom_id res chain seq x y z
N MET A 1 8.66 -5.36 28.65
CA MET A 1 9.39 -4.40 27.79
C MET A 1 8.95 -2.95 28.04
N LYS A 2 9.88 -1.98 27.92
CA LYS A 2 9.62 -0.54 28.08
C LYS A 2 8.93 0.03 26.82
N PHE A 3 7.60 0.07 26.78
CA PHE A 3 6.86 0.57 25.61
C PHE A 3 7.22 2.00 25.20
N GLY A 4 7.56 2.86 26.15
CA GLY A 4 8.03 4.22 25.86
C GLY A 4 9.35 4.30 25.08
N GLN A 5 10.14 3.22 25.05
CA GLN A 5 11.33 3.12 24.20
C GLN A 5 10.96 2.55 22.83
N LYS A 6 10.04 1.58 22.80
CA LYS A 6 9.48 1.05 21.56
C LYS A 6 8.83 2.14 20.70
N ILE A 7 7.97 2.98 21.28
CA ILE A 7 7.32 4.08 20.53
C ILE A 7 8.34 5.11 20.01
N LYS A 8 9.47 5.30 20.69
CA LYS A 8 10.52 6.24 20.26
C LYS A 8 11.42 5.69 19.16
N ASN A 9 11.60 4.36 19.11
CA ASN A 9 12.43 3.69 18.11
C ASN A 9 11.61 3.38 16.84
N ASP A 10 10.35 2.97 17.02
CA ASP A 10 9.45 2.55 15.92
C ASP A 10 8.62 3.74 15.38
N SER A 11 8.91 4.98 15.79
CA SER A 11 8.24 6.17 15.23
C SER A 11 9.02 6.74 14.05
N TYR A 12 8.29 7.07 12.99
CA TYR A 12 8.83 7.85 11.89
C TYR A 12 9.29 9.23 12.38
N ALA A 13 10.48 9.64 11.96
CA ALA A 13 11.09 10.91 12.38
C ALA A 13 10.20 12.11 12.03
N GLU A 14 9.60 12.08 10.83
CA GLU A 14 8.73 13.15 10.31
C GLU A 14 7.41 13.26 11.07
N TRP A 15 6.90 12.15 11.61
CA TRP A 15 5.59 12.12 12.28
C TRP A 15 5.71 12.13 13.80
N ARG A 16 6.93 12.24 14.33
CA ARG A 16 7.23 12.12 15.76
C ARG A 16 6.41 13.05 16.66
N ALA A 17 6.09 14.25 16.17
CA ALA A 17 5.27 15.23 16.88
C ALA A 17 3.79 14.82 17.02
N TYR A 18 3.28 14.02 16.07
CA TYR A 18 1.89 13.58 16.03
C TYR A 18 1.64 12.28 16.81
N TYR A 19 2.69 11.53 17.14
CA TYR A 19 2.57 10.35 18.00
C TYR A 19 2.12 10.70 19.42
N LEU A 20 1.53 9.70 20.07
CA LEU A 20 1.15 9.74 21.48
C LEU A 20 2.36 10.05 22.37
N ASP A 21 2.29 11.11 23.18
CA ASP A 21 3.29 11.39 24.23
C ASP A 21 3.10 10.46 25.45
N TYR A 22 3.42 9.18 25.22
CA TYR A 22 3.40 8.15 26.25
C TYR A 22 4.33 8.48 27.42
N THR A 23 5.41 9.22 27.17
CA THR A 23 6.37 9.60 28.21
C THR A 23 5.84 10.68 29.12
N GLY A 24 5.19 11.72 28.58
CA GLY A 24 4.53 12.77 29.35
C GLY A 24 3.39 12.21 30.19
N LEU A 25 2.48 11.43 29.58
CA LEU A 25 1.37 10.79 30.29
C LEU A 25 1.86 9.89 31.43
N LYS A 26 2.90 9.10 31.18
CA LYS A 26 3.51 8.26 32.22
C LYS A 26 4.16 9.06 33.34
N LYS A 27 4.76 10.22 33.06
CA LYS A 27 5.34 11.09 34.08
C LYS A 27 4.25 11.70 34.96
N VAL A 28 3.14 12.14 34.39
CA VAL A 28 1.97 12.65 35.14
C VAL A 28 1.46 11.60 36.11
N LEU A 29 1.22 10.37 35.63
CA LEU A 29 0.80 9.25 36.48
C LEU A 29 1.79 8.99 37.62
N LYS A 30 3.10 8.99 37.32
CA LYS A 30 4.12 8.75 38.35
C LYS A 30 4.23 9.87 39.38
N ALA A 31 4.20 11.13 38.96
CA ALA A 31 4.33 12.26 39.88
C ALA A 31 3.17 12.26 40.88
N LYS A 32 1.94 12.15 40.39
CA LYS A 32 0.73 12.18 41.21
C LYS A 32 0.57 10.99 42.14
N THR A 33 0.85 9.76 41.66
CA THR A 33 0.83 8.57 42.54
C THR A 33 1.97 8.56 43.56
N SER A 34 3.03 9.35 43.36
CA SER A 34 4.13 9.46 44.34
C SER A 34 3.89 10.56 45.38
N GLU A 35 3.14 11.60 45.02
CA GLU A 35 2.83 12.76 45.87
C GLU A 35 1.60 12.54 46.79
N GLY A 36 0.69 11.61 46.46
CA GLY A 36 -0.48 11.31 47.30
C GLY A 36 -1.47 10.32 46.67
N GLU A 37 -2.66 10.23 47.28
CA GLU A 37 -3.79 9.48 46.73
C GLU A 37 -4.34 10.18 45.47
N TRP A 38 -4.71 9.38 44.47
CA TRP A 38 -5.23 9.87 43.20
C TRP A 38 -6.61 10.51 43.38
N THR A 39 -6.71 11.81 43.12
CA THR A 39 -7.96 12.56 43.32
C THR A 39 -8.83 12.61 42.05
N SER A 40 -10.12 12.93 42.21
CA SER A 40 -11.03 13.14 41.07
C SER A 40 -10.57 14.27 40.13
N ASP A 41 -9.94 15.31 40.66
CA ASP A 41 -9.40 16.42 39.85
C ASP A 41 -8.16 15.99 39.05
N ASP A 42 -7.35 15.05 39.57
CA ASP A 42 -6.26 14.45 38.81
C ASP A 42 -6.77 13.53 37.69
N GLU A 43 -7.89 12.82 37.92
CA GLU A 43 -8.59 12.02 36.90
C GLU A 43 -9.04 12.90 35.73
N ASP A 44 -9.78 13.98 36.00
CA ASP A 44 -10.31 14.89 34.97
C ASP A 44 -9.16 15.52 34.16
N LYS A 45 -8.08 15.95 34.82
CA LYS A 45 -6.87 16.48 34.14
C LYS A 45 -6.16 15.43 33.29
N PHE A 46 -6.14 14.18 33.73
CA PHE A 46 -5.53 13.10 32.97
C PHE A 46 -6.38 12.72 31.74
N VAL A 47 -7.70 12.65 31.91
CA VAL A 47 -8.65 12.41 30.82
C VAL A 47 -8.58 13.53 29.79
N ALA A 48 -8.58 14.81 30.20
CA ALA A 48 -8.44 15.93 29.29
C ALA A 48 -7.13 15.89 28.46
N LYS A 49 -6.02 15.43 29.06
CA LYS A 49 -4.76 15.21 28.35
C LYS A 49 -4.84 14.05 27.36
N LEU A 50 -5.51 12.95 27.73
CA LEU A 50 -5.73 11.82 26.82
C LEU A 50 -6.60 12.22 25.64
N GLU A 51 -7.65 13.02 25.87
CA GLU A 51 -8.51 13.57 24.83
C GLU A 51 -7.74 14.47 23.86
N ALA A 52 -6.90 15.37 24.37
CA ALA A 52 -6.07 16.23 23.51
C ALA A 52 -5.11 15.42 22.63
N GLU A 53 -4.49 14.38 23.20
CA GLU A 53 -3.63 13.48 22.44
C GLU A 53 -4.40 12.66 21.39
N LEU A 54 -5.63 12.26 21.72
CA LEU A 54 -6.52 11.55 20.80
C LEU A 54 -6.93 12.44 19.62
N GLU A 55 -7.34 13.68 19.90
CA GLU A 55 -7.73 14.65 18.88
C GLU A 55 -6.56 14.99 17.95
N LYS A 56 -5.35 15.17 18.50
CA LYS A 56 -4.12 15.36 17.72
C LYS A 56 -3.89 14.22 16.72
N ILE A 57 -4.01 12.97 17.18
CA ILE A 57 -3.82 11.78 16.34
C ILE A 57 -4.92 11.70 15.28
N HIS A 58 -6.16 12.01 15.65
CA HIS A 58 -7.30 12.02 14.75
C HIS A 58 -7.16 13.09 13.64
N GLN A 59 -6.75 14.31 13.98
CA GLN A 59 -6.49 15.38 13.01
C GLN A 59 -5.38 15.01 12.02
N PHE A 60 -4.31 14.39 12.51
CA PHE A 60 -3.23 13.89 11.65
C PHE A 60 -3.75 12.83 10.67
N GLN A 61 -4.54 11.87 11.17
CA GLN A 61 -5.14 10.84 10.33
C GLN A 61 -6.15 11.42 9.33
N MET A 62 -6.98 12.40 9.71
CA MET A 62 -7.89 13.08 8.78
C MET A 62 -7.13 13.84 7.69
N THR A 63 -6.03 14.50 8.04
CA THR A 63 -5.17 15.18 7.06
C THR A 63 -4.62 14.17 6.05
N LYS A 64 -4.19 13.01 6.55
CA LYS A 64 -3.69 11.91 5.73
C LYS A 64 -4.80 11.10 5.04
N ALA A 65 -6.05 11.16 5.48
CA ALA A 65 -7.20 10.55 4.79
C ALA A 65 -7.46 11.18 3.41
N ARG A 66 -6.96 12.40 3.15
CA ARG A 66 -6.89 12.94 1.78
C ARG A 66 -6.08 12.07 0.82
N LEU A 67 -5.15 11.25 1.33
CA LEU A 67 -4.44 10.23 0.53
C LEU A 67 -5.40 9.16 -0.02
N LEU A 68 -6.52 8.87 0.67
CA LEU A 68 -7.54 7.97 0.14
C LEU A 68 -8.28 8.57 -1.06
N ASN A 69 -8.44 9.90 -1.11
CA ASN A 69 -9.00 10.56 -2.29
C ASN A 69 -8.02 10.48 -3.48
N ARG A 70 -6.71 10.60 -3.23
CA ARG A 70 -5.69 10.36 -4.26
C ARG A 70 -5.74 8.92 -4.77
N PHE A 71 -5.92 7.94 -3.88
CA PHE A 71 -6.13 6.55 -4.26
C PHE A 71 -7.36 6.37 -5.17
N LEU A 72 -8.51 6.99 -4.85
CA LEU A 72 -9.71 6.89 -5.70
C LEU A 72 -9.49 7.48 -7.11
N ILE A 73 -8.72 8.56 -7.19
CA ILE A 73 -8.35 9.18 -8.47
C ILE A 73 -7.44 8.24 -9.25
N ALA A 74 -6.39 7.70 -8.62
CA ALA A 74 -5.49 6.74 -9.25
C ALA A 74 -6.22 5.46 -9.69
N GLU A 75 -7.17 4.96 -8.88
CA GLU A 75 -8.03 3.80 -9.22
C GLU A 75 -8.87 4.07 -10.46
N HIS A 76 -9.44 5.27 -10.59
CA HIS A 76 -10.18 5.66 -11.78
C HIS A 76 -9.24 5.80 -13.00
N SER A 77 -8.11 6.48 -12.86
CA SER A 77 -7.15 6.69 -13.95
C SER A 77 -6.60 5.38 -14.51
N VAL A 78 -6.23 4.42 -13.65
CA VAL A 78 -5.77 3.10 -14.08
C VAL A 78 -6.87 2.35 -14.84
N LYS A 79 -8.11 2.39 -14.33
CA LYS A 79 -9.22 1.68 -14.96
C LYS A 79 -9.55 2.25 -16.34
N THR A 80 -9.56 3.58 -16.48
CA THR A 80 -9.77 4.24 -17.78
C THR A 80 -8.68 3.92 -18.78
N LEU A 81 -7.40 3.92 -18.37
CA LEU A 81 -6.29 3.60 -19.28
C LEU A 81 -6.31 2.14 -19.74
N VAL A 82 -6.68 1.20 -18.86
CA VAL A 82 -6.84 -0.21 -19.24
C VAL A 82 -8.02 -0.41 -20.19
N GLU A 83 -9.14 0.29 -19.98
CA GLU A 83 -10.29 0.24 -20.90
C GLU A 83 -9.95 0.81 -22.29
N GLN A 84 -9.19 1.91 -22.36
CA GLN A 84 -8.72 2.49 -23.62
C GLN A 84 -7.78 1.56 -24.38
N GLN A 85 -6.93 0.83 -23.67
CA GLN A 85 -6.00 -0.12 -24.26
C GLN A 85 -6.72 -1.37 -24.79
N ASP A 86 -7.72 -1.89 -24.07
CA ASP A 86 -8.59 -2.98 -24.56
C ASP A 86 -9.33 -2.56 -25.85
N GLU A 87 -9.79 -1.30 -25.94
CA GLU A 87 -10.46 -0.75 -27.14
C GLU A 87 -9.51 -0.62 -28.33
N GLN A 88 -8.26 -0.17 -28.11
CA GLN A 88 -7.22 -0.09 -29.14
C GLN A 88 -6.79 -1.47 -29.65
N ASP A 89 -6.58 -2.44 -28.74
CA ASP A 89 -6.25 -3.83 -29.09
C ASP A 89 -7.39 -4.51 -29.90
N GLU A 90 -8.65 -4.16 -29.62
CA GLU A 90 -9.83 -4.64 -30.36
C GLU A 90 -10.00 -3.96 -31.74
N GLU A 91 -9.60 -2.69 -31.89
CA GLU A 91 -9.58 -1.99 -33.18
C GLU A 91 -8.46 -2.52 -34.09
N GLU A 92 -7.24 -2.69 -33.57
CA GLU A 92 -6.14 -3.32 -34.32
C GLU A 92 -6.47 -4.75 -34.77
N GLN A 93 -7.12 -5.56 -33.92
CA GLN A 93 -7.54 -6.91 -34.30
C GLN A 93 -8.66 -6.92 -35.35
N ARG A 94 -9.53 -5.90 -35.37
CA ARG A 94 -10.60 -5.75 -36.38
C ARG A 94 -10.04 -5.31 -37.73
N ASP A 95 -9.03 -4.45 -37.75
CA ASP A 95 -8.37 -4.02 -38.99
C ASP A 95 -7.54 -5.13 -39.64
N VAL A 96 -7.04 -6.09 -38.85
CA VAL A 96 -6.42 -7.32 -39.36
C VAL A 96 -7.45 -8.30 -39.94
N GLU A 97 -8.71 -8.31 -39.45
CA GLU A 97 -9.76 -9.21 -39.92
C GLU A 97 -10.53 -8.68 -41.16
N ASP A 98 -10.62 -7.36 -41.37
CA ASP A 98 -11.19 -6.74 -42.60
C ASP A 98 -10.15 -6.47 -43.71
N GLY A 99 -8.89 -6.88 -43.49
CA GLY A 99 -7.80 -6.86 -44.45
C GLY A 99 -8.02 -7.84 -45.60
N ARG A 100 -8.72 -7.38 -46.64
CA ARG A 100 -8.79 -7.98 -47.99
C ARG A 100 -7.45 -8.62 -48.38
N ALA A 101 -7.48 -9.93 -48.64
CA ALA A 101 -6.32 -10.74 -49.02
C ALA A 101 -5.39 -9.99 -50.02
N PRO A 102 -4.05 -10.05 -49.84
CA PRO A 102 -3.12 -9.48 -50.80
C PRO A 102 -3.40 -10.10 -52.18
N ILE A 103 -3.94 -9.30 -53.10
CA ILE A 103 -4.00 -9.67 -54.50
C ILE A 103 -2.54 -9.73 -54.93
N GLN A 104 -2.02 -10.94 -55.13
CA GLN A 104 -0.75 -11.13 -55.84
C GLN A 104 -0.93 -10.47 -57.22
N PRO A 105 -0.18 -9.41 -57.56
CA PRO A 105 -0.08 -9.02 -58.95
C PRO A 105 0.79 -10.08 -59.61
N ASP A 106 0.16 -10.88 -60.48
CA ASP A 106 0.88 -11.74 -61.41
C ASP A 106 1.95 -10.90 -62.11
N ARG A 107 3.20 -11.30 -61.92
CA ARG A 107 4.36 -10.68 -62.56
C ARG A 107 4.29 -10.87 -64.06
N ALA A 108 4.24 -9.77 -64.80
CA ALA A 108 4.78 -9.70 -66.15
C ALA A 108 5.42 -8.31 -66.33
N ASP A 109 6.75 -8.33 -66.40
CA ASP A 109 7.68 -7.44 -67.10
C ASP A 109 7.47 -5.91 -67.11
N ASP A 110 8.58 -5.23 -66.83
CA ASP A 110 9.10 -4.06 -67.56
C ASP A 110 9.19 -2.72 -66.80
N ALA A 111 10.37 -2.12 -66.98
CA ALA A 111 10.80 -0.73 -66.76
C ALA A 111 10.75 -0.13 -65.34
N GLY A 112 11.93 0.28 -64.89
CA GLY A 112 12.15 0.93 -63.60
C GLY A 112 11.37 2.24 -63.40
N SER A 113 10.98 2.45 -62.15
CA SER A 113 10.70 3.75 -61.57
C SER A 113 11.23 3.74 -60.14
N ASP A 114 12.23 4.59 -59.93
CA ASP A 114 12.68 5.13 -58.67
C ASP A 114 11.51 5.96 -58.12
N ASP A 115 10.85 5.50 -57.05
CA ASP A 115 9.92 6.33 -56.28
C ASP A 115 9.92 5.85 -54.82
N GLU A 116 10.37 6.77 -53.98
CA GLU A 116 10.47 6.72 -52.52
C GLU A 116 9.09 6.42 -51.89
N LEU A 117 8.99 5.31 -51.15
CA LEU A 117 7.87 5.03 -50.25
C LEU A 117 8.42 4.38 -48.98
N ASP A 118 9.02 5.20 -48.12
CA ASP A 118 9.51 4.81 -46.80
C ASP A 118 9.20 5.92 -45.78
N ASP A 119 7.94 6.36 -45.69
CA ASP A 119 7.58 7.51 -44.84
C ASP A 119 6.11 7.53 -44.37
N VAL A 120 5.55 6.40 -43.93
CA VAL A 120 4.18 6.38 -43.33
C VAL A 120 4.07 5.51 -42.07
N LEU A 121 5.12 5.34 -41.27
CA LEU A 121 5.06 4.61 -40.00
C LEU A 121 5.63 5.38 -38.80
N ASP A 122 5.78 6.71 -38.91
CA ASP A 122 6.35 7.53 -37.82
C ASP A 122 5.30 8.12 -36.86
N ASP A 123 3.99 8.07 -37.17
CA ASP A 123 2.95 8.73 -36.34
C ASP A 123 2.46 7.85 -35.16
N ASP A 124 2.64 6.52 -35.23
CA ASP A 124 2.17 5.58 -34.20
C ASP A 124 3.21 5.29 -33.10
N GLU A 125 4.50 5.54 -33.35
CA GLU A 125 5.58 5.25 -32.39
C GLU A 125 5.61 6.28 -31.22
N ASP A 126 5.30 7.54 -31.51
CA ASP A 126 5.20 8.63 -30.53
C ASP A 126 4.03 8.44 -29.55
N ASP A 127 2.90 7.87 -30.01
CA ASP A 127 1.72 7.62 -29.17
C ASP A 127 1.91 6.42 -28.21
N ILE A 128 2.65 5.39 -28.63
CA ILE A 128 3.00 4.23 -27.79
C ILE A 128 3.99 4.65 -26.69
N ASP A 129 5.03 5.42 -27.04
CA ASP A 129 6.01 5.92 -26.06
C ASP A 129 5.35 6.85 -25.03
N ALA A 130 4.42 7.71 -25.45
CA ALA A 130 3.65 8.56 -24.53
C ALA A 130 2.75 7.75 -23.58
N LEU A 131 2.14 6.66 -24.08
CA LEU A 131 1.34 5.76 -23.27
C LEU A 131 2.19 4.99 -22.24
N GLU A 132 3.36 4.49 -22.66
CA GLU A 132 4.31 3.83 -21.75
C GLU A 132 4.78 4.76 -20.62
N GLU A 133 5.06 6.03 -20.93
CA GLU A 133 5.45 7.02 -19.94
C GLU A 133 4.32 7.32 -18.93
N ASN A 134 3.07 7.39 -19.40
CA ASN A 134 1.90 7.54 -18.53
C ASN A 134 1.73 6.36 -17.56
N PHE A 135 1.88 5.12 -18.03
CA PHE A 135 1.84 3.93 -17.16
C PHE A 135 2.97 3.93 -16.13
N ARG A 136 4.16 4.39 -16.51
CA ARG A 136 5.32 4.46 -15.61
C ARG A 136 5.13 5.49 -14.50
N GLN A 137 4.60 6.67 -14.85
CA GLN A 137 4.25 7.70 -13.87
C GLN A 137 3.17 7.22 -12.89
N LEU A 138 2.17 6.50 -13.42
CA LEU A 138 1.08 5.94 -12.61
C LEU A 138 1.60 4.83 -11.68
N GLU A 139 2.55 4.02 -12.12
CA GLU A 139 3.21 3.02 -11.28
C GLU A 139 3.94 3.68 -10.09
N GLU A 140 4.70 4.74 -10.35
CA GLU A 140 5.43 5.49 -9.32
C GLU A 140 4.48 6.15 -8.32
N GLU A 141 3.37 6.74 -8.80
CA GLU A 141 2.35 7.32 -7.92
C GLU A 141 1.69 6.24 -7.05
N VAL A 142 1.29 5.11 -7.63
CA VAL A 142 0.68 3.99 -6.89
C VAL A 142 1.65 3.43 -5.85
N ALA A 143 2.93 3.24 -6.20
CA ALA A 143 3.96 2.78 -5.26
C ALA A 143 4.15 3.76 -4.09
N THR A 144 4.11 5.06 -4.36
CA THR A 144 4.18 6.11 -3.33
C THR A 144 2.96 6.04 -2.40
N ILE A 145 1.75 5.88 -2.96
CA ILE A 145 0.51 5.74 -2.17
C ILE A 145 0.56 4.47 -1.31
N VAL A 146 1.08 3.35 -1.84
CA VAL A 146 1.26 2.09 -1.08
C VAL A 146 2.15 2.31 0.15
N ALA A 147 3.30 2.97 -0.04
CA ALA A 147 4.23 3.26 1.05
C ALA A 147 3.57 4.17 2.11
N ASP A 148 2.91 5.24 1.68
CA ASP A 148 2.19 6.17 2.56
C ASP A 148 1.09 5.47 3.37
N VAL A 149 0.29 4.60 2.74
CA VAL A 149 -0.78 3.83 3.38
C VAL A 149 -0.22 2.82 4.37
N HIS A 150 0.87 2.14 4.03
CA HIS A 150 1.56 1.22 4.92
C HIS A 150 2.07 1.92 6.18
N ASP A 151 2.74 3.06 6.00
CA ASP A 151 3.28 3.84 7.12
C ASP A 151 2.16 4.38 8.02
N LEU A 152 1.04 4.82 7.42
CA LEU A 152 -0.15 5.26 8.15
C LEU A 152 -0.83 4.14 8.94
N ALA A 153 -0.82 2.90 8.42
CA ALA A 153 -1.32 1.73 9.12
C ALA A 153 -0.43 1.40 10.35
N LEU A 154 0.90 1.44 10.19
CA LEU A 154 1.84 1.26 11.29
C LEU A 154 1.71 2.34 12.36
N TYR A 155 1.56 3.61 11.94
CA TYR A 155 1.28 4.74 12.82
C TYR A 155 0.01 4.51 13.64
N THR A 156 -1.09 4.13 12.99
CA THR A 156 -2.39 3.88 13.64
C THR A 156 -2.27 2.76 14.67
N LYS A 157 -1.62 1.64 14.30
CA LYS A 157 -1.41 0.48 15.18
C LYS A 157 -0.56 0.80 16.40
N LEU A 158 0.52 1.57 16.21
CA LEU A 158 1.43 1.93 17.29
C LEU A 158 0.77 2.88 18.29
N ASN A 159 0.02 3.89 17.81
CA ASN A 159 -0.73 4.81 18.65
C ASN A 159 -1.87 4.14 19.41
N PHE A 160 -2.66 3.28 18.75
CA PHE A 160 -3.71 2.49 19.40
C PHE A 160 -3.14 1.63 20.53
N THR A 161 -2.03 0.93 20.26
CA THR A 161 -1.34 0.13 21.28
C THR A 161 -0.86 1.01 22.43
N GLY A 162 -0.45 2.25 22.16
CA GLY A 162 -0.05 3.23 23.16
C GLY A 162 -1.18 3.65 24.08
N PHE A 163 -2.35 3.99 23.53
CA PHE A 163 -3.56 4.30 24.29
C PHE A 163 -3.98 3.14 25.18
N VAL A 164 -4.06 1.93 24.63
CA VAL A 164 -4.39 0.73 25.41
C VAL A 164 -3.40 0.53 26.56
N LYS A 165 -2.10 0.75 26.33
CA LYS A 165 -1.07 0.58 27.35
C LYS A 165 -1.04 1.68 28.41
N ILE A 166 -1.38 2.92 28.07
CA ILE A 166 -1.39 4.01 29.05
C ILE A 166 -2.64 3.92 29.93
N VAL A 167 -3.80 3.60 29.34
CA VAL A 167 -5.03 3.34 30.10
C VAL A 167 -4.87 2.13 31.02
N LYS A 168 -4.31 1.02 30.52
CA LYS A 168 -4.03 -0.16 31.37
C LYS A 168 -3.00 0.12 32.47
N LYS A 169 -2.13 1.12 32.28
CA LYS A 169 -1.18 1.57 33.30
C LYS A 169 -1.87 2.44 34.34
N HIS A 170 -2.75 3.35 33.91
CA HIS A 170 -3.60 4.16 34.77
C HIS A 170 -4.40 3.25 35.71
N ASP A 171 -5.18 2.31 35.18
CA ASP A 171 -6.01 1.40 35.98
C ASP A 171 -5.20 0.63 37.04
N LYS A 172 -3.95 0.27 36.71
CA LYS A 172 -3.06 -0.45 37.63
C LYS A 172 -2.48 0.46 38.74
N GLN A 173 -2.33 1.75 38.49
CA GLN A 173 -1.73 2.69 39.45
C GLN A 173 -2.77 3.40 40.31
N THR A 174 -3.96 3.65 39.78
CA THR A 174 -5.03 4.40 40.45
C THR A 174 -6.12 3.49 41.01
N GLY A 175 -6.25 2.26 40.51
CA GLY A 175 -7.30 1.32 40.91
C GLY A 175 -8.68 1.64 40.31
N LEU A 176 -8.81 2.75 39.60
CA LEU A 176 -10.03 3.16 38.89
C LEU A 176 -10.10 2.46 37.53
N THR A 177 -11.32 2.08 37.09
CA THR A 177 -11.51 1.33 35.85
C THR A 177 -11.78 2.24 34.65
N LEU A 178 -10.77 3.01 34.24
CA LEU A 178 -10.89 3.94 33.09
C LEU A 178 -11.02 3.19 31.76
N LYS A 179 -10.54 1.94 31.65
CA LYS A 179 -10.61 1.17 30.41
C LYS A 179 -12.02 1.01 29.82
N ARG A 180 -13.05 0.82 30.66
CA ARG A 180 -14.42 0.61 30.18
C ARG A 180 -15.02 1.91 29.61
N THR A 181 -14.89 3.00 30.36
CA THR A 181 -15.34 4.32 29.96
C THR A 181 -14.56 4.82 28.75
N PHE A 182 -13.22 4.66 28.75
CA PHE A 182 -12.37 5.09 27.64
C PHE A 182 -12.67 4.35 26.32
N ALA A 183 -12.95 3.05 26.39
CA ALA A 183 -13.32 2.27 25.21
C ALA A 183 -14.64 2.72 24.59
N HIS A 184 -15.68 2.90 25.41
CA HIS A 184 -17.00 3.28 24.93
C HIS A 184 -17.10 4.76 24.55
N ASP A 185 -16.54 5.66 25.36
CA ASP A 185 -16.73 7.09 25.17
C ASP A 185 -15.74 7.73 24.18
N TYR A 186 -14.59 7.12 23.94
CA TYR A 186 -13.52 7.76 23.16
C TYR A 186 -13.08 6.92 21.97
N LEU A 187 -12.85 5.62 22.16
CA LEU A 187 -12.49 4.74 21.05
C LEU A 187 -13.70 4.55 20.10
N GLU A 188 -14.90 4.26 20.61
CA GLU A 188 -16.07 4.05 19.74
C GLU A 188 -16.60 5.34 19.10
N LYS A 189 -16.54 6.49 19.78
CA LYS A 189 -16.98 7.80 19.23
C LYS A 189 -16.04 8.35 18.15
N ARG A 190 -14.78 7.92 18.14
CA ARG A 190 -13.76 8.30 17.15
C ARG A 190 -13.02 7.04 16.71
N PRO A 191 -13.60 6.24 15.79
CA PRO A 191 -13.07 4.93 15.42
C PRO A 191 -11.90 5.05 14.46
N PHE A 192 -10.84 5.75 14.87
CA PHE A 192 -9.60 5.89 14.11
C PHE A 192 -8.92 4.54 13.83
N TYR A 193 -9.23 3.52 14.64
CA TYR A 193 -8.75 2.15 14.49
C TYR A 193 -9.63 1.28 13.57
N LYS A 194 -10.83 1.74 13.17
CA LYS A 194 -11.72 1.00 12.26
C LYS A 194 -11.48 1.29 10.78
N TYR A 195 -10.54 2.17 10.44
CA TYR A 195 -10.12 2.27 9.04
C TYR A 195 -9.52 0.92 8.62
N ASN A 196 -10.23 0.23 7.72
CA ASN A 196 -9.83 -1.05 7.16
C ASN A 196 -8.67 -0.86 6.18
N TRP A 197 -7.48 -0.53 6.72
CA TRP A 197 -6.25 -0.42 5.94
C TRP A 197 -6.00 -1.70 5.14
N ASP A 198 -6.32 -2.88 5.69
CA ASP A 198 -6.18 -4.16 5.00
C ASP A 198 -6.98 -4.23 3.68
N SER A 199 -8.18 -3.66 3.63
CA SER A 199 -8.99 -3.62 2.40
C SER A 199 -8.35 -2.71 1.35
N ILE A 200 -7.84 -1.56 1.78
CA ILE A 200 -7.16 -0.59 0.91
C ILE A 200 -5.85 -1.18 0.40
N ILE A 201 -5.07 -1.87 1.25
CA ILE A 201 -3.82 -2.54 0.87
C ILE A 201 -4.08 -3.62 -0.18
N VAL A 202 -5.14 -4.42 -0.03
CA VAL A 202 -5.49 -5.45 -1.03
C VAL A 202 -5.89 -4.80 -2.36
N LYS A 203 -6.68 -3.72 -2.32
CA LYS A 203 -7.02 -2.97 -3.55
C LYS A 203 -5.79 -2.37 -4.21
N LEU A 204 -4.90 -1.76 -3.43
CA LEU A 204 -3.63 -1.21 -3.90
C LEU A 204 -2.72 -2.27 -4.51
N SER A 205 -2.66 -3.48 -3.93
CA SER A 205 -1.90 -4.59 -4.51
C SER A 205 -2.45 -4.98 -5.88
N LYS A 206 -3.78 -5.08 -6.01
CA LYS A 206 -4.42 -5.39 -7.29
C LYS A 206 -4.19 -4.31 -8.34
N LEU A 207 -4.23 -3.05 -7.91
CA LEU A 207 -4.06 -1.89 -8.77
C LEU A 207 -2.59 -1.76 -9.21
N TYR A 208 -1.64 -2.02 -8.32
CA TYR A 208 -0.23 -2.11 -8.66
C TYR A 208 0.04 -3.27 -9.63
N ASP A 209 -0.54 -4.45 -9.38
CA ASP A 209 -0.43 -5.58 -10.32
C ASP A 209 -1.03 -5.23 -11.69
N LEU A 210 -2.18 -4.55 -11.72
CA LEU A 210 -2.85 -4.13 -12.96
C LEU A 210 -2.01 -3.15 -13.78
N VAL A 211 -1.39 -2.15 -13.13
CA VAL A 211 -0.47 -1.21 -13.79
C VAL A 211 0.79 -1.94 -14.28
N ARG A 212 1.34 -2.84 -13.47
CA ARG A 212 2.55 -3.60 -13.81
C ARG A 212 2.33 -4.58 -14.98
N THR A 213 1.14 -5.15 -15.10
CA THR A 213 0.82 -6.10 -16.17
C THR A 213 0.08 -5.46 -17.34
N ARG A 214 -0.15 -4.14 -17.29
CA ARG A 214 -0.86 -3.36 -18.32
C ARG A 214 -2.19 -4.00 -18.74
N GLY A 215 -2.96 -4.51 -17.76
CA GLY A 215 -4.23 -5.20 -18.04
C GLY A 215 -4.10 -6.66 -18.49
N HIS A 216 -2.96 -7.08 -19.05
CA HIS A 216 -2.78 -8.48 -19.43
C HIS A 216 -2.61 -9.38 -18.20
N PRO A 217 -3.25 -10.57 -18.17
CA PRO A 217 -2.96 -11.54 -17.12
C PRO A 217 -1.47 -11.92 -17.19
N ILE A 218 -0.84 -12.14 -16.04
CA ILE A 218 0.53 -12.67 -15.95
C ILE A 218 0.54 -14.02 -16.66
N GLN A 219 0.84 -14.02 -17.97
CA GLN A 219 1.09 -15.24 -18.72
C GLN A 219 2.42 -15.77 -18.21
N GLY A 220 2.34 -16.71 -17.27
CA GLY A 220 3.43 -17.66 -17.09
C GLY A 220 3.70 -18.31 -18.43
N ASP A 221 4.97 -18.34 -18.84
CA ASP A 221 5.42 -18.88 -20.12
C ASP A 221 5.00 -20.34 -20.30
N SER A 222 3.80 -20.55 -20.84
CA SER A 222 3.30 -21.90 -21.13
C SER A 222 4.16 -22.60 -22.21
N SER A 223 5.11 -21.89 -22.81
CA SER A 223 6.12 -22.36 -23.76
C SER A 223 7.46 -22.81 -23.14
N ALA A 224 7.70 -22.68 -21.82
CA ALA A 224 8.91 -23.23 -21.18
C ALA A 224 8.89 -24.77 -20.99
N GLY A 225 7.97 -25.48 -21.65
CA GLY A 225 7.94 -26.94 -21.73
C GLY A 225 8.77 -27.55 -22.86
N GLY A 226 9.42 -26.73 -23.70
CA GLY A 226 10.19 -27.18 -24.87
C GLY A 226 11.69 -27.24 -24.64
N ALA A 227 12.19 -28.41 -24.23
CA ALA A 227 13.57 -28.88 -24.42
C ALA A 227 14.71 -27.87 -24.20
N GLN A 228 14.87 -27.40 -22.96
CA GLN A 228 16.18 -26.92 -22.49
C GLN A 228 16.67 -27.84 -21.36
N ASN A 229 17.91 -28.28 -21.52
CA ASN A 229 18.58 -29.36 -20.80
C ASN A 229 18.49 -29.24 -19.27
N ALA A 230 18.17 -30.37 -18.62
CA ALA A 230 18.61 -30.77 -17.28
C ALA A 230 18.92 -29.64 -16.28
N PHE A 231 17.89 -28.99 -15.74
CA PHE A 231 18.10 -28.13 -14.60
C PHE A 231 18.49 -28.96 -13.37
N VAL A 232 19.60 -28.60 -12.71
CA VAL A 232 19.97 -29.20 -11.44
C VAL A 232 19.10 -28.57 -10.35
N ARG A 233 18.19 -29.36 -9.80
CA ARG A 233 17.38 -28.96 -8.64
C ARG A 233 18.29 -28.75 -7.42
N GLN A 234 18.42 -27.51 -6.97
CA GLN A 234 19.05 -27.18 -5.70
C GLN A 234 18.01 -26.68 -4.71
N THR A 235 17.95 -27.32 -3.54
CA THR A 235 17.07 -26.91 -2.44
C THR A 235 17.92 -26.61 -1.20
N THR A 236 18.04 -25.34 -0.86
CA THR A 236 18.69 -24.88 0.39
C THR A 236 17.65 -24.47 1.41
N LYS A 237 17.83 -24.88 2.67
CA LYS A 237 16.95 -24.52 3.80
C LYS A 237 17.69 -23.56 4.73
N TYR A 238 17.00 -22.51 5.16
CA TYR A 238 17.55 -21.50 6.08
C TYR A 238 16.67 -21.38 7.32
N TRP A 239 17.30 -21.15 8.47
CA TRP A 239 16.59 -20.80 9.70
C TRP A 239 16.43 -19.29 9.77
N VAL A 240 15.20 -18.83 9.97
CA VAL A 240 14.87 -17.40 10.01
C VAL A 240 14.32 -17.07 11.39
N HIS A 241 14.93 -16.08 12.04
CA HIS A 241 14.44 -15.59 13.32
C HIS A 241 13.05 -14.93 13.16
N PRO A 242 12.08 -15.12 14.08
CA PRO A 242 10.71 -14.60 13.95
C PRO A 242 10.64 -13.09 13.67
N ASP A 243 11.58 -12.33 14.22
CA ASP A 243 11.66 -10.87 14.05
C ASP A 243 12.03 -10.45 12.61
N ASN A 244 12.69 -11.33 11.85
CA ASN A 244 13.14 -11.07 10.48
C ASN A 244 12.18 -11.63 9.42
N MET A 245 11.12 -12.33 9.84
CA MET A 245 10.15 -12.97 8.94
C MET A 245 9.51 -11.97 7.98
N VAL A 246 9.19 -10.76 8.47
CA VAL A 246 8.54 -9.71 7.68
C VAL A 246 9.52 -9.11 6.68
N HIS A 247 10.74 -8.78 7.11
CA HIS A 247 11.79 -8.25 6.23
C HIS A 247 12.12 -9.21 5.09
N LEU A 248 12.20 -10.52 5.40
CA LEU A 248 12.44 -11.54 4.39
C LEU A 248 11.29 -11.67 3.40
N LYS A 249 10.04 -11.65 3.89
CA LYS A 249 8.85 -11.67 3.01
C LYS A 249 8.82 -10.47 2.07
N LEU A 250 9.14 -9.27 2.57
CA LEU A 250 9.22 -8.05 1.77
C LEU A 250 10.34 -8.10 0.73
N ALA A 251 11.51 -8.62 1.10
CA ALA A 251 12.63 -8.77 0.18
C ALA A 251 12.32 -9.77 -0.96
N ILE A 252 11.61 -10.87 -0.65
CA ILE A 252 11.20 -11.87 -1.64
C ILE A 252 10.07 -11.32 -2.54
N LEU A 253 9.10 -10.59 -1.98
CA LEU A 253 7.98 -9.98 -2.70
C LEU A 253 8.42 -9.00 -3.81
N ARG A 254 9.61 -8.42 -3.69
CA ARG A 254 10.21 -7.57 -4.74
C ARG A 254 10.62 -8.34 -6.01
N HIS A 255 10.82 -9.65 -5.91
CA HIS A 255 11.36 -10.46 -7.00
C HIS A 255 10.44 -11.63 -7.39
N LEU A 256 9.57 -12.08 -6.48
CA LEU A 256 8.70 -13.23 -6.68
C LEU A 256 7.30 -12.94 -6.09
N PRO A 257 6.21 -13.16 -6.86
CA PRO A 257 4.86 -12.94 -6.37
C PRO A 257 4.48 -13.97 -5.30
N VAL A 258 3.68 -13.55 -4.33
CA VAL A 258 3.16 -14.46 -3.31
C VAL A 258 2.01 -15.25 -3.91
N LEU A 259 2.29 -16.51 -4.26
CA LEU A 259 1.26 -17.47 -4.65
C LEU A 259 0.34 -17.73 -3.45
N GLY A 260 -0.87 -17.19 -3.53
CA GLY A 260 -1.89 -17.31 -2.51
C GLY A 260 -2.31 -18.76 -2.30
N GLY A 261 -2.38 -19.17 -1.04
CA GLY A 261 -3.14 -20.34 -0.63
C GLY A 261 -2.39 -21.30 0.27
N TYR A 262 -2.29 -20.98 1.57
CA TYR A 262 -2.44 -22.00 2.61
C TYR A 262 -3.09 -21.35 3.83
N ARG A 263 -4.39 -21.61 4.03
CA ARG A 263 -4.97 -21.64 5.37
C ARG A 263 -4.20 -22.71 6.13
N ILE A 264 -3.43 -22.28 7.12
CA ILE A 264 -2.84 -23.19 8.11
C ILE A 264 -3.96 -23.44 9.13
N GLY A 265 -4.53 -24.64 9.09
CA GLY A 265 -5.32 -25.20 10.19
C GLY A 265 -4.42 -25.65 11.31
#